data_AF-A0A359E5H0-F1
#
_entry.id   AF-A0A359E5H0-F1
#
_cell.length_a   1.000
_cell.length_b   1.000
_cell.length_c   1.000
_cell.angle_alpha   90.00
_cell.angle_beta   90.00
_cell.angle_gamma   90.00
#
_symmetry.space_group_name_H-M   'P 1'
#
loop_
_entity.id
_entity.type
_entity.pdbx_description
1 polymer ?
#
loop_
_entity_poly.entity_id
_entity_poly.type
_entity_poly.pdbx_seq_one_letter_code
_entity_poly.pdbx_strand_id
1 'polypeptide(L)'
;YQDGLPEEVEEEFTKVHKDLFELYLKHSDVLTRVTFWGVSDNGTWLNYLPTERVNYSLLFDRDNQPKPAFHALIDVANNHFKVQE
;
A
#
# COMPACT_ATOMS: atom_id res chain seq x y z
N TYR A 1 1.74 -17.64 0.05
CA TYR A 1 0.35 -17.74 0.54
C TYR A 1 -0.56 -17.94 -0.65
N GLN A 2 -1.01 -19.18 -0.90
CA GLN A 2 -1.83 -19.48 -2.08
C GLN A 2 -3.32 -19.21 -1.83
N ASP A 3 -3.79 -19.41 -0.58
CA ASP A 3 -5.21 -19.30 -0.21
C ASP A 3 -5.62 -17.93 0.37
N GLY A 4 -4.72 -16.95 0.40
CA GLY A 4 -4.95 -15.64 1.02
C GLY A 4 -3.79 -15.18 1.90
N LEU A 5 -3.65 -13.87 2.10
CA LEU A 5 -2.62 -13.28 2.96
C LEU A 5 -2.99 -13.50 4.43
N PRO A 6 -2.11 -14.04 5.29
CA PRO A 6 -2.38 -14.12 6.72
C PRO A 6 -2.57 -12.73 7.32
N GLU A 7 -3.47 -12.63 8.29
CA GLU A 7 -3.85 -11.36 8.95
C GLU A 7 -2.62 -10.61 9.49
N GLU A 8 -1.72 -11.30 10.21
CA GLU A 8 -0.49 -10.71 10.75
C GLU A 8 0.40 -10.08 9.66
N VAL A 9 0.48 -10.70 8.48
CA VAL A 9 1.27 -10.18 7.35
C VAL A 9 0.57 -8.99 6.71
N GLU A 10 -0.77 -8.97 6.68
CA GLU A 10 -1.54 -7.82 6.21
C GLU A 10 -1.42 -6.62 7.15
N GLU A 11 -1.41 -6.86 8.46
CA GLU A 11 -1.14 -5.84 9.48
C GLU A 11 0.27 -5.27 9.33
N GLU A 12 1.29 -6.13 9.15
CA GLU A 12 2.67 -5.69 8.90
C GLU A 12 2.76 -4.87 7.60
N PHE A 13 2.15 -5.34 6.52
CA PHE A 13 2.08 -4.62 5.24
C PHE A 13 1.45 -3.24 5.42
N THR A 14 0.34 -3.16 6.16
CA THR A 14 -0.37 -1.92 6.47
C THR A 14 0.49 -0.97 7.27
N LYS A 15 1.18 -1.47 8.31
CA LYS A 15 2.08 -0.68 9.14
C LYS A 15 3.23 -0.09 8.33
N VAL A 16 3.90 -0.90 7.51
CA VAL A 16 5.04 -0.44 6.69
C VAL A 16 4.60 0.64 5.70
N HIS A 17 3.46 0.45 5.03
CA HIS A 17 2.95 1.45 4.09
C HIS A 17 2.55 2.76 4.79
N LYS A 18 1.94 2.66 5.97
CA LYS A 18 1.62 3.83 6.80
C LYS A 18 2.88 4.61 7.18
N ASP A 19 3.89 3.93 7.73
CA ASP A 19 5.16 4.55 8.16
C ASP A 19 5.86 5.26 6.98
N LEU A 20 5.86 4.64 5.78
CA LEU A 20 6.41 5.23 4.57
C LEU A 20 5.62 6.46 4.11
N PHE A 21 4.29 6.41 4.10
CA PHE A 21 3.46 7.53 3.67
C PHE A 21 3.52 8.72 4.63
N GLU A 22 3.60 8.48 5.94
CA GLU A 22 3.84 9.54 6.92
C GLU A 22 5.18 10.25 6.64
N LEU A 23 6.22 9.50 6.30
CA LEU A 23 7.52 10.06 5.89
C LEU A 23 7.41 10.86 4.59
N TYR A 24 6.72 10.33 3.57
CA TYR A 24 6.56 11.03 2.30
C TYR A 24 5.82 12.35 2.47
N LEU A 25 4.74 12.36 3.25
CA LEU A 25 3.97 13.58 3.52
C LEU A 25 4.76 14.59 4.35
N LYS A 26 5.55 14.15 5.33
CA LYS A 26 6.48 15.02 6.07
C LYS A 26 7.46 15.76 5.16
N HIS A 27 7.80 15.19 4.01
CA HIS A 27 8.69 15.75 3.00
C HIS A 27 7.95 16.19 1.72
N SER A 28 6.66 16.51 1.84
CA SER A 28 5.83 16.96 0.70
C SER A 28 6.24 18.33 0.13
N ASP A 29 7.11 19.07 0.83
CA ASP A 29 7.75 20.29 0.35
C ASP A 29 8.73 20.03 -0.81
N VAL A 30 9.31 18.83 -0.89
CA VAL A 30 10.27 18.42 -1.93
C VAL A 30 9.80 17.23 -2.77
N LEU A 31 8.86 16.42 -2.27
CA LEU A 31 8.28 15.29 -2.98
C LEU A 31 7.03 15.71 -3.76
N THR A 32 7.10 15.67 -5.08
CA THR A 32 5.99 16.10 -5.95
C THR A 32 4.99 15.00 -6.28
N ARG A 33 5.41 13.73 -6.25
CA ARG A 33 4.55 12.59 -6.61
C ARG A 33 5.09 11.27 -6.04
N VAL A 34 4.18 10.47 -5.49
CA VAL A 34 4.38 9.05 -5.17
C VAL A 34 3.48 8.24 -6.11
N THR A 35 3.99 7.16 -6.70
CA THR A 35 3.25 6.34 -7.68
C THR A 35 3.45 4.87 -7.40
N PHE A 36 2.35 4.13 -7.26
CA PHE A 36 2.35 2.68 -7.16
C PHE A 36 2.59 2.05 -8.54
N TRP A 37 3.30 0.92 -8.57
CA TRP A 37 3.59 0.19 -9.80
C TRP A 37 2.54 -0.89 -10.07
N GLY A 38 1.31 -0.44 -10.31
CA GLY A 38 0.14 -1.27 -10.51
C GLY A 38 -1.03 -0.82 -9.65
N VAL A 39 -2.19 -1.46 -9.85
CA VAL A 39 -3.43 -1.18 -9.12
C VAL A 39 -3.72 -2.29 -8.11
N SER A 40 -3.92 -3.52 -8.59
CA SER A 40 -4.33 -4.65 -7.75
C SER A 40 -3.36 -5.84 -7.81
N ASP A 41 -3.41 -6.65 -6.76
CA ASP A 41 -2.51 -7.80 -6.53
C ASP A 41 -2.62 -8.89 -7.60
N ASN A 42 -3.71 -8.93 -8.39
CA ASN A 42 -3.82 -9.85 -9.53
C ASN A 42 -2.94 -9.45 -10.72
N GLY A 43 -2.67 -8.15 -10.90
CA GLY A 43 -1.98 -7.59 -12.07
C GLY A 43 -0.54 -7.15 -11.82
N THR A 44 -0.01 -7.35 -10.61
CA THR A 44 1.37 -7.01 -10.29
C THR A 44 2.36 -7.90 -11.05
N TRP A 45 3.39 -7.28 -11.64
CA TRP A 45 4.50 -7.99 -12.29
C TRP A 45 5.25 -8.94 -11.35
N LEU A 46 5.21 -8.69 -10.04
CA LEU A 46 5.85 -9.52 -9.02
C LEU A 46 5.28 -10.94 -8.98
N ASN A 47 4.07 -11.16 -9.52
CA ASN A 47 3.50 -12.51 -9.65
C ASN A 47 4.33 -13.42 -10.56
N TYR A 48 5.15 -12.86 -11.46
CA TYR A 48 5.85 -13.62 -12.49
C TYR A 48 7.38 -13.54 -12.41
N LEU A 49 7.95 -12.58 -11.67
CA LEU A 49 9.39 -12.34 -11.60
C LEU A 49 9.89 -12.12 -10.16
N PRO A 50 11.08 -12.64 -9.77
CA PRO A 50 11.96 -13.53 -10.54
C PRO A 50 11.48 -14.99 -10.58
N THR A 51 10.48 -15.33 -9.76
CA THR A 51 9.86 -16.65 -9.70
C THR A 51 8.35 -16.48 -9.64
N GLU A 52 7.63 -17.38 -10.31
CA GLU A 52 6.17 -17.36 -10.33
C GLU A 52 5.61 -17.71 -8.93
N ARG A 53 4.86 -16.78 -8.34
CA ARG A 53 4.25 -16.95 -7.02
C ARG A 53 3.10 -15.95 -6.83
N VAL A 54 2.20 -16.26 -5.90
CA VAL A 54 1.16 -15.30 -5.47
C VAL A 54 1.80 -14.22 -4.60
N ASN A 55 1.76 -12.95 -5.04
CA ASN A 55 2.19 -11.79 -4.26
C ASN A 55 0.99 -10.88 -3.90
N TYR A 56 1.19 -10.10 -2.83
CA TYR A 56 0.21 -9.17 -2.26
C TYR A 56 0.83 -7.79 -2.04
N SER A 57 1.41 -7.20 -3.10
CA SER A 57 2.29 -6.03 -3.04
C SER A 57 1.60 -4.67 -3.17
N LEU A 58 0.32 -4.62 -3.55
CA LEU A 58 -0.42 -3.40 -3.87
C LEU A 58 -1.54 -3.13 -2.85
N LEU A 59 -2.24 -2.02 -3.03
CA LEU A 59 -3.27 -1.56 -2.08
C LEU A 59 -4.65 -2.17 -2.32
N PHE A 60 -4.84 -2.81 -3.47
CA PHE A 60 -6.08 -3.52 -3.81
C PHE A 60 -5.78 -5.01 -3.92
N ASP A 61 -6.66 -5.81 -3.34
CA ASP A 61 -6.53 -7.26 -3.37
C ASP A 61 -6.82 -7.84 -4.77
N ARG A 62 -6.86 -9.17 -4.85
CA ARG A 62 -7.03 -9.88 -6.12
C ARG A 62 -8.45 -9.76 -6.70
N ASP A 63 -9.42 -9.41 -5.89
CA ASP A 63 -10.83 -9.15 -6.25
C ASP A 63 -11.11 -7.64 -6.42
N ASN A 64 -10.05 -6.84 -6.45
CA ASN A 64 -10.05 -5.38 -6.56
C ASN A 64 -10.75 -4.67 -5.40
N GLN A 65 -10.84 -5.30 -4.23
CA GLN A 65 -11.29 -4.64 -3.01
C GLN A 65 -10.12 -3.91 -2.33
N PRO A 66 -10.37 -2.78 -1.65
CA PRO A 66 -9.34 -2.07 -0.91
C PRO A 66 -8.85 -2.91 0.28
N LYS A 67 -7.52 -3.03 0.42
CA LYS A 67 -6.87 -3.65 1.59
C LYS A 67 -6.85 -2.67 2.77
N PRO A 68 -6.64 -3.12 4.01
CA PRO A 68 -6.52 -2.22 5.18
C PRO A 68 -5.50 -1.09 4.98
N ALA A 69 -4.38 -1.38 4.28
CA ALA A 69 -3.39 -0.38 3.89
C ALA A 69 -3.97 0.80 3.08
N PHE A 70 -4.94 0.56 2.18
CA PHE A 70 -5.59 1.63 1.42
C PHE A 70 -6.24 2.65 2.36
N HIS A 71 -7.05 2.17 3.30
CA HIS A 71 -7.75 3.02 4.25
C HIS A 71 -6.78 3.75 5.17
N ALA A 72 -5.76 3.06 5.69
CA ALA A 72 -4.73 3.66 6.53
C ALA A 72 -4.02 4.84 5.84
N LEU A 73 -3.72 4.72 4.54
CA LEU A 73 -3.07 5.77 3.76
C LEU A 73 -3.97 6.98 3.55
N ILE A 74 -5.27 6.77 3.31
CA ILE A 74 -6.26 7.87 3.22
C ILE A 74 -6.36 8.62 4.55
N ASP A 75 -6.38 7.90 5.67
CA ASP A 75 -6.43 8.53 7.00
C ASP A 75 -5.17 9.34 7.30
N VAL A 76 -4.00 8.80 6.99
CA VAL A 76 -2.71 9.51 7.10
C VAL A 76 -2.73 10.81 6.29
N ALA A 77 -3.19 10.75 5.03
CA ALA A 77 -3.28 11.93 4.18
C ALA A 77 -4.27 12.97 4.74
N ASN A 78 -5.47 12.53 5.13
CA ASN A 78 -6.49 13.41 5.71
C ASN A 78 -5.99 14.11 6.98
N ASN A 79 -5.29 13.38 7.86
CA ASN A 79 -4.74 13.94 9.08
C ASN A 79 -3.61 14.94 8.81
N HIS A 80 -2.76 14.66 7.83
CA HIS A 80 -1.67 15.58 7.45
C HIS A 80 -2.21 16.92 6.97
N PHE A 81 -3.25 16.93 6.14
CA PHE A 81 -3.83 18.18 5.62
C PHE A 81 -4.70 18.91 6.64
N LYS A 82 -5.40 18.21 7.54
CA LYS A 82 -6.18 18.84 8.62
C LYS A 82 -5.32 19.57 9.66
N VAL A 83 -4.08 19.11 9.89
CA VAL A 83 -3.17 19.72 10.88
C VAL A 83 -2.50 21.00 10.34
N GLN A 84 -2.59 21.26 9.03
CA GLN A 84 -1.97 22.43 8.38
C GLN A 84 -2.91 23.64 8.23
N GLU A 85 -4.20 23.49 8.54
CA GLU A 85 -5.18 24.58 8.68
C GLU A 85 -5.18 25.13 10.12
#